data_AF-A0A2R6F4T8-F1
#
_entry.id   AF-A0A2R6F4T8-F1
#
_cell.length_a   1.000
_cell.length_b   1.000
_cell.length_c   1.000
_cell.angle_alpha   90.00
_cell.angle_beta   90.00
_cell.angle_gamma   90.00
#
_symmetry.space_group_name_H-M   'P 1'
#
loop_
_entity.id
_entity.type
_entity.pdbx_description
1 polymer ?
#
loop_
_entity_poly.entity_id
_entity_poly.type
_entity_poly.pdbx_seq_one_letter_code
_entity_poly.pdbx_strand_id
1 'polypeptide(L)'
;MLETVQHGDRTVGIFYTYVERFWTVTGRQIQRVEAQEEYNAVHLMISVWDTDTGTALPVDSGLRIVVERDGQQVTERAPWPMLSQQMGFHFGDNVIFGDQATFTIDVEVGTVTVDRLGEFEGKFDESGVVSVEFDFLRGLRNEIAVEKYSDRRGNAGARAPMEMEALPLSVAPDATELPGRILGTATSGDAVFIAAVSDSPDGQYLTVSPRTPYNEYVLPLMSLSASVTRNGSTVFEGALPVAIDPERGYHYGTRTDGIESGDELRITVDAPPQVARHEGYETAFLDMPPMVMTA
;
A
#
# COMPACT_ATOMS: atom_id res chain seq x y z
N MET A 1 -13.63 10.49 -7.45
CA MET A 1 -13.71 10.55 -5.97
C MET A 1 -15.18 10.67 -5.60
N LEU A 2 -15.63 9.90 -4.62
CA LEU A 2 -16.97 10.01 -4.07
C LEU A 2 -16.96 11.03 -2.93
N GLU A 3 -16.24 10.71 -1.85
CA GLU A 3 -16.19 11.53 -0.65
C GLU A 3 -14.93 11.19 0.18
N THR A 4 -14.53 12.13 1.04
CA THR A 4 -13.53 11.91 2.10
C THR A 4 -14.19 12.17 3.45
N VAL A 5 -14.06 11.22 4.38
CA VAL A 5 -14.70 11.29 5.70
C VAL A 5 -13.64 11.08 6.78
N GLN A 6 -13.58 11.99 7.74
CA GLN A 6 -12.70 11.85 8.91
C GLN A 6 -13.39 11.04 10.00
N HIS A 7 -12.65 10.12 10.62
CA HIS A 7 -13.07 9.31 11.75
C HIS A 7 -11.92 9.17 12.75
N GLY A 8 -12.00 9.91 13.86
CA GLY A 8 -10.90 10.03 14.82
C GLY A 8 -9.66 10.64 14.15
N ASP A 9 -8.51 10.01 14.36
CA ASP A 9 -7.21 10.43 13.79
C ASP A 9 -7.00 9.96 12.34
N ARG A 10 -8.03 9.39 11.72
CA ARG A 10 -7.97 8.82 10.37
C ARG A 10 -8.89 9.55 9.42
N THR A 11 -8.47 9.67 8.17
CA THR A 11 -9.35 10.05 7.06
C THR A 11 -9.49 8.87 6.11
N VAL A 12 -10.73 8.64 5.66
CA VAL A 12 -11.09 7.59 4.72
C VAL A 12 -11.55 8.25 3.43
N GLY A 13 -10.84 7.98 2.34
CA GLY A 13 -11.23 8.39 0.99
C GLY A 13 -11.92 7.26 0.27
N ILE A 14 -13.08 7.55 -0.32
CA ILE A 14 -13.89 6.60 -1.08
C ILE A 14 -13.92 7.04 -2.54
N PHE A 15 -13.55 6.13 -3.44
CA PHE A 15 -13.40 6.39 -4.86
C PHE A 15 -14.06 5.27 -5.65
N TYR A 16 -14.45 5.57 -6.89
CA TYR A 16 -14.90 4.55 -7.81
C TYR A 16 -14.42 4.83 -9.23
N THR A 17 -14.28 3.76 -9.99
CA THR A 17 -14.01 3.76 -11.43
C THR A 17 -14.80 2.65 -12.11
N TYR A 18 -14.59 2.45 -13.42
CA TYR A 18 -15.11 1.27 -14.10
C TYR A 18 -14.64 -0.01 -13.42
N VAL A 19 -15.42 -1.09 -13.54
CA VAL A 19 -15.02 -2.42 -13.07
C VAL A 19 -13.64 -2.75 -13.63
N GLU A 20 -12.75 -3.20 -12.76
CA GLU A 20 -11.37 -3.49 -13.14
C GLU A 20 -11.11 -4.99 -13.22
N ARG A 21 -10.17 -5.35 -14.08
CA ARG A 21 -9.50 -6.64 -14.01
C ARG A 21 -8.25 -6.44 -13.17
N PHE A 22 -8.02 -7.36 -12.24
CA PHE A 22 -6.86 -7.30 -11.37
C PHE A 22 -6.34 -8.70 -11.09
N TRP A 23 -5.19 -8.78 -10.42
CA TRP A 23 -4.48 -10.01 -10.16
C TRP A 23 -4.20 -10.14 -8.67
N THR A 24 -4.88 -11.08 -8.00
CA THR A 24 -4.58 -11.38 -6.59
C THR A 24 -3.26 -12.13 -6.50
N VAL A 25 -2.51 -11.88 -5.42
CA VAL A 25 -1.22 -12.51 -5.15
C VAL A 25 -1.33 -13.36 -3.89
N THR A 26 -0.87 -14.61 -3.95
CA THR A 26 -0.76 -15.48 -2.78
C THR A 26 0.55 -16.24 -2.84
N GLY A 27 1.46 -15.92 -1.92
CA GLY A 27 2.87 -16.28 -2.00
C GLY A 27 3.47 -15.72 -3.28
N ARG A 28 3.69 -16.57 -4.27
CA ARG A 28 4.19 -16.21 -5.61
C ARG A 28 3.20 -16.52 -6.73
N GLN A 29 2.02 -17.04 -6.38
CA GLN A 29 0.98 -17.35 -7.35
C GLN A 29 0.14 -16.12 -7.61
N ILE A 30 -0.22 -15.96 -8.88
CA ILE A 30 -1.10 -14.89 -9.33
C ILE A 30 -2.38 -15.50 -9.89
N GLN A 31 -3.52 -14.95 -9.48
CA GLN A 31 -4.81 -15.28 -10.05
C GLN A 31 -5.49 -14.04 -10.60
N ARG A 32 -5.89 -14.11 -11.88
CA ARG A 32 -6.65 -13.04 -12.52
C ARG A 32 -8.11 -13.07 -12.08
N VAL A 33 -8.62 -11.92 -11.68
CA VAL A 33 -10.04 -11.63 -11.46
C VAL A 33 -10.57 -10.89 -12.68
N GLU A 34 -11.63 -11.43 -13.29
CA GLU A 34 -12.26 -10.84 -14.46
C GLU A 34 -13.28 -9.75 -14.09
N ALA A 35 -13.42 -8.76 -14.96
CA ALA A 35 -14.49 -7.78 -14.88
C ALA A 35 -15.82 -8.46 -15.23
N GLN A 36 -16.81 -8.34 -14.34
CA GLN A 36 -18.16 -8.91 -14.49
C GLN A 36 -19.21 -7.82 -14.35
N GLU A 37 -20.36 -8.01 -14.99
CA GLU A 37 -21.52 -7.11 -14.88
C GLU A 37 -21.17 -5.62 -15.09
N GLU A 38 -20.28 -5.34 -16.06
CA GLU A 38 -19.66 -4.03 -16.28
C GLU A 38 -20.65 -2.86 -16.39
N TYR A 39 -21.94 -3.11 -16.68
CA TYR A 39 -22.96 -2.09 -16.78
C TYR A 39 -23.57 -1.66 -15.44
N ASN A 40 -23.63 -2.54 -14.45
CA ASN A 40 -24.28 -2.29 -13.15
C ASN A 40 -23.31 -2.48 -11.99
N ALA A 41 -22.02 -2.23 -12.25
CA ALA A 41 -20.96 -2.39 -11.29
C ALA A 41 -19.90 -1.29 -11.46
N VAL A 42 -19.11 -1.12 -10.41
CA VAL A 42 -17.94 -0.24 -10.35
C VAL A 42 -16.81 -0.98 -9.65
N HIS A 43 -15.58 -0.53 -9.86
CA HIS A 43 -14.50 -0.84 -8.96
C HIS A 43 -14.49 0.21 -7.85
N LEU A 44 -14.77 -0.18 -6.61
CA LEU A 44 -14.74 0.71 -5.46
C LEU A 44 -13.36 0.64 -4.83
N MET A 45 -12.75 1.80 -4.58
CA MET A 45 -11.41 1.94 -4.02
C MET A 45 -11.48 2.77 -2.74
N ILE A 46 -10.76 2.33 -1.71
CA ILE A 46 -10.67 2.93 -0.39
C ILE A 46 -9.21 3.24 -0.09
N SER A 47 -8.94 4.45 0.39
CA SER A 47 -7.67 4.81 1.01
C SER A 47 -7.91 5.24 2.44
N VAL A 48 -7.04 4.82 3.35
CA VAL A 48 -7.08 5.20 4.76
C VAL A 48 -5.72 5.81 5.11
N TRP A 49 -5.73 6.99 5.72
CA TRP A 49 -4.50 7.69 6.12
C TRP A 49 -4.65 8.39 7.47
N ASP A 50 -3.53 8.64 8.15
CA ASP A 50 -3.50 9.53 9.31
C ASP A 50 -3.82 10.97 8.87
N THR A 51 -4.81 11.59 9.52
CA THR A 51 -5.32 12.90 9.12
C THR A 51 -4.27 14.01 9.20
N ASP A 52 -3.35 13.93 10.16
CA ASP A 52 -2.40 15.00 10.45
C ASP A 52 -1.18 14.93 9.52
N THR A 53 -0.66 13.73 9.29
CA THR A 53 0.58 13.52 8.52
C THR A 53 0.34 13.13 7.07
N GLY A 54 -0.87 12.66 6.73
CA GLY A 54 -1.16 12.08 5.42
C GLY A 54 -0.56 10.69 5.20
N THR A 55 0.03 10.05 6.21
CA THR A 55 0.64 8.72 6.04
C THR A 55 -0.43 7.68 5.74
N ALA A 56 -0.32 7.00 4.59
CA ALA A 56 -1.18 5.88 4.24
C ALA A 56 -1.04 4.74 5.27
N LEU A 57 -2.17 4.27 5.79
CA LEU A 57 -2.21 3.29 6.88
C LEU A 57 -2.50 1.88 6.34
N PRO A 58 -1.70 0.87 6.73
CA PRO A 58 -2.06 -0.51 6.48
C PRO A 58 -3.17 -0.93 7.44
N VAL A 59 -4.34 -1.26 6.88
CA VAL A 59 -5.44 -1.85 7.63
C VAL A 59 -5.33 -3.38 7.47
N ASP A 60 -4.66 -4.01 8.42
CA ASP A 60 -4.27 -5.42 8.35
C ASP A 60 -5.45 -6.39 8.54
N SER A 61 -6.50 -5.92 9.23
CA SER A 61 -7.71 -6.67 9.47
C SER A 61 -8.91 -5.74 9.65
N GLY A 62 -10.09 -6.24 9.29
CA GLY A 62 -11.36 -5.55 9.60
C GLY A 62 -11.74 -4.42 8.65
N LEU A 63 -11.07 -4.24 7.50
CA LEU A 63 -11.60 -3.38 6.45
C LEU A 63 -12.74 -4.09 5.72
N ARG A 64 -13.93 -3.48 5.74
CA ARG A 64 -15.14 -4.03 5.11
C ARG A 64 -15.93 -2.93 4.44
N ILE A 65 -16.57 -3.27 3.32
CA ILE A 65 -17.50 -2.39 2.62
C ILE A 65 -18.87 -3.05 2.67
N VAL A 66 -19.82 -2.44 3.35
CA VAL A 66 -21.22 -2.86 3.36
C VAL A 66 -21.99 -1.89 2.47
N VAL A 67 -22.73 -2.42 1.51
CA VAL A 67 -23.59 -1.61 0.63
C VAL A 67 -25.03 -1.92 0.96
N GLU A 68 -25.78 -0.88 1.30
CA GLU A 68 -27.18 -0.96 1.69
C GLU A 68 -28.07 -0.17 0.75
N ARG A 69 -29.33 -0.58 0.68
CA ARG A 69 -30.42 0.15 0.03
C ARG A 69 -31.66 0.04 0.89
N ASP A 70 -32.27 1.17 1.20
CA ASP A 70 -33.50 1.22 2.03
C ASP A 70 -33.37 0.45 3.35
N GLY A 71 -32.17 0.49 3.97
CA GLY A 71 -31.84 -0.22 5.21
C GLY A 71 -31.67 -1.74 5.08
N GLN A 72 -31.55 -2.25 3.85
CA GLN A 72 -31.26 -3.67 3.57
C GLN A 72 -29.88 -3.81 2.92
N GLN A 73 -29.06 -4.71 3.46
CA GLN A 73 -27.77 -5.07 2.87
C GLN A 73 -27.96 -5.69 1.49
N VAL A 74 -27.41 -5.01 0.47
CA VAL A 74 -27.38 -5.44 -0.92
C VAL A 74 -26.18 -6.34 -1.15
N THR A 75 -25.02 -5.92 -0.65
CA THR A 75 -23.77 -6.67 -0.84
C THR A 75 -22.73 -6.29 0.21
N GLU A 76 -21.71 -7.12 0.30
CA GLU A 76 -20.62 -6.96 1.26
C GLU A 76 -19.28 -7.36 0.66
N ARG A 77 -18.35 -6.41 0.76
CA ARG A 77 -16.91 -6.33 0.47
C ARG A 77 -15.97 -6.68 1.62
N ALA A 78 -15.04 -7.62 1.45
CA ALA A 78 -13.72 -7.50 2.07
C ALA A 78 -12.75 -7.07 0.96
N PRO A 79 -12.47 -5.78 0.78
CA PRO A 79 -11.68 -5.31 -0.36
C PRO A 79 -10.24 -5.82 -0.29
N TRP A 80 -9.65 -6.08 -1.46
CA TRP A 80 -8.27 -6.52 -1.55
C TRP A 80 -7.34 -5.34 -1.27
N PRO A 81 -6.24 -5.51 -0.52
CA PRO A 81 -5.13 -4.56 -0.60
C PRO A 81 -4.55 -4.62 -2.02
N MET A 82 -4.38 -3.47 -2.68
CA MET A 82 -4.02 -3.39 -4.10
C MET A 82 -2.91 -2.37 -4.34
N LEU A 83 -2.21 -2.54 -5.46
CA LEU A 83 -1.24 -1.60 -5.99
C LEU A 83 -1.61 -1.24 -7.43
N SER A 84 -1.80 0.06 -7.69
CA SER A 84 -2.01 0.60 -9.04
C SER A 84 -0.98 1.65 -9.41
N GLN A 85 -0.76 1.83 -10.72
CA GLN A 85 0.22 2.79 -11.22
C GLN A 85 -0.11 4.24 -10.84
N GLN A 86 -1.40 4.59 -10.74
CA GLN A 86 -1.79 5.99 -10.49
C GLN A 86 -2.13 6.28 -9.04
N MET A 87 -2.68 5.32 -8.29
CA MET A 87 -3.15 5.53 -6.93
C MET A 87 -2.16 4.98 -5.88
N GLY A 88 -1.22 4.13 -6.29
CA GLY A 88 -0.34 3.44 -5.35
C GLY A 88 -1.10 2.39 -4.55
N PHE A 89 -0.74 2.26 -3.27
CA PHE A 89 -1.38 1.36 -2.32
C PHE A 89 -2.74 1.90 -1.88
N HIS A 90 -3.74 1.05 -2.00
CA HIS A 90 -5.12 1.31 -1.60
C HIS A 90 -5.82 -0.03 -1.40
N PHE A 91 -7.10 -0.01 -1.04
CA PHE A 91 -7.94 -1.21 -0.99
C PHE A 91 -9.00 -1.12 -2.07
N GLY A 92 -9.36 -2.23 -2.70
CA GLY A 92 -10.40 -2.18 -3.73
C GLY A 92 -11.05 -3.52 -4.04
N ASP A 93 -12.27 -3.45 -4.57
CA ASP A 93 -12.95 -4.60 -5.16
C ASP A 93 -14.05 -4.16 -6.13
N ASN A 94 -14.48 -5.07 -6.99
CA ASN A 94 -15.62 -4.88 -7.86
C ASN A 94 -16.93 -5.08 -7.10
N VAL A 95 -17.79 -4.05 -7.14
CA VAL A 95 -19.09 -4.02 -6.47
C VAL A 95 -20.20 -3.95 -7.50
N ILE A 96 -21.10 -4.93 -7.48
CA ILE A 96 -22.27 -5.01 -8.36
C ILE A 96 -23.49 -4.48 -7.59
N PHE A 97 -24.16 -3.48 -8.15
CA PHE A 97 -25.33 -2.82 -7.57
C PHE A 97 -26.66 -3.35 -8.11
N GLY A 98 -26.63 -4.10 -9.22
CA GLY A 98 -27.82 -4.68 -9.87
C GLY A 98 -28.61 -3.65 -10.68
N ASP A 99 -28.99 -2.53 -10.07
CA ASP A 99 -29.80 -1.46 -10.67
C ASP A 99 -29.22 -0.07 -10.37
N GLN A 100 -29.69 0.94 -11.11
CA GLN A 100 -29.41 2.35 -10.78
C GLN A 100 -30.34 2.81 -9.65
N ALA A 101 -29.76 3.19 -8.52
CA ALA A 101 -30.46 3.66 -7.33
C ALA A 101 -29.50 4.45 -6.44
N THR A 102 -30.02 5.01 -5.36
CA THR A 102 -29.24 5.55 -4.25
C THR A 102 -28.93 4.42 -3.27
N PHE A 103 -27.67 4.33 -2.85
CA PHE A 103 -27.17 3.36 -1.90
C PHE A 103 -26.47 4.07 -0.74
N THR A 104 -26.42 3.42 0.42
CA THR A 104 -25.51 3.79 1.50
C THR A 104 -24.31 2.86 1.43
N ILE A 105 -23.10 3.43 1.42
CA ILE A 105 -21.85 2.68 1.50
C ILE A 105 -21.27 2.91 2.88
N ASP A 106 -21.23 1.87 3.68
CA ASP A 106 -20.56 1.84 4.97
C ASP A 106 -19.18 1.21 4.80
N VAL A 107 -18.14 1.95 5.16
CA VAL A 107 -16.77 1.46 5.21
C VAL A 107 -16.40 1.25 6.67
N GLU A 108 -16.37 -0.01 7.09
CA GLU A 108 -15.84 -0.41 8.38
C GLU A 108 -14.31 -0.41 8.29
N VAL A 109 -13.64 0.38 9.12
CA VAL A 109 -12.18 0.46 9.19
C VAL A 109 -11.72 -0.18 10.49
N GLY A 110 -10.91 -1.22 10.38
CA GLY A 110 -10.32 -1.90 11.52
C GLY A 110 -9.14 -1.16 12.15
N THR A 111 -8.44 -1.86 13.05
CA THR A 111 -7.26 -1.36 13.76
C THR A 111 -5.99 -1.52 12.93
N VAL A 112 -4.98 -0.71 13.21
CA VAL A 112 -3.62 -0.91 12.65
C VAL A 112 -2.82 -1.77 13.61
N THR A 113 -2.33 -2.92 13.14
CA THR A 113 -1.68 -3.93 14.00
C THR A 113 -0.17 -4.06 13.80
N VAL A 114 0.37 -3.44 12.76
CA VAL A 114 1.81 -3.30 12.55
C VAL A 114 2.47 -2.43 13.64
N ASP A 115 3.79 -2.48 13.72
CA ASP A 115 4.53 -1.66 14.67
C ASP A 115 4.29 -0.17 14.38
N ARG A 116 3.93 0.59 15.42
CA ARG A 116 3.67 2.02 15.34
C ARG A 116 4.78 2.72 16.11
N LEU A 117 5.52 3.60 15.44
CA LEU A 117 6.67 4.30 16.01
C LEU A 117 6.42 5.80 16.05
N GLY A 118 7.20 6.49 16.88
CA GLY A 118 7.15 7.95 16.98
C GLY A 118 5.77 8.43 17.42
N GLU A 119 5.21 9.41 16.72
CA GLU A 119 3.90 9.99 17.06
C GLU A 119 2.71 9.05 16.80
N PHE A 120 2.94 7.89 16.17
CA PHE A 120 1.91 6.88 15.98
C PHE A 120 1.78 5.90 17.15
N GLU A 121 2.71 5.92 18.11
CA GLU A 121 2.62 5.08 19.32
C GLU A 121 1.27 5.31 20.04
N GLY A 122 0.48 4.24 20.19
CA GLY A 122 -0.84 4.29 20.83
C GLY A 122 -1.98 4.87 19.98
N LYS A 123 -1.75 5.15 18.69
CA LYS A 123 -2.81 5.58 17.74
C LYS A 123 -3.39 4.41 16.95
N PHE A 124 -4.62 4.55 16.46
CA PHE A 124 -5.30 3.60 15.55
C PHE A 124 -5.71 2.24 16.15
N ASP A 125 -5.88 2.16 17.48
CA ASP A 125 -6.34 0.95 18.19
C ASP A 125 -7.87 0.75 18.17
N GLU A 126 -8.62 1.75 17.69
CA GLU A 126 -10.08 1.67 17.61
C GLU A 126 -10.54 1.29 16.20
N SER A 127 -11.63 0.54 16.08
CA SER A 127 -12.33 0.37 14.80
C SER A 127 -13.40 1.45 14.65
N GLY A 128 -13.79 1.73 13.42
CA GLY A 128 -14.77 2.76 13.10
C GLY A 128 -15.59 2.42 11.87
N VAL A 129 -16.69 3.13 11.67
CA VAL A 129 -17.48 3.07 10.44
C VAL A 129 -17.65 4.48 9.91
N VAL A 130 -17.43 4.65 8.61
CA VAL A 130 -17.81 5.85 7.88
C VAL A 130 -18.88 5.51 6.85
N SER A 131 -19.91 6.35 6.77
CA SER A 131 -21.08 6.11 5.93
C SER A 131 -21.20 7.24 4.92
N VAL A 132 -21.44 6.90 3.66
CA VAL A 132 -21.61 7.86 2.56
C VAL A 132 -22.79 7.47 1.68
N GLU A 133 -23.51 8.45 1.15
CA GLU A 133 -24.55 8.21 0.14
C GLU A 133 -23.93 8.15 -1.25
N PHE A 134 -24.37 7.19 -2.06
CA PHE A 134 -23.92 7.00 -3.43
C PHE A 134 -25.08 6.83 -4.40
N ASP A 135 -25.29 7.83 -5.24
CA ASP A 135 -26.19 7.75 -6.39
C ASP A 135 -25.52 7.01 -7.54
N PHE A 136 -25.75 5.68 -7.63
CA PHE A 136 -25.22 4.90 -8.73
C PHE A 136 -26.00 5.18 -10.02
N LEU A 137 -25.44 6.04 -10.85
CA LEU A 137 -25.94 6.36 -12.18
C LEU A 137 -24.90 5.96 -13.24
N ARG A 138 -25.33 5.13 -14.20
CA ARG A 138 -24.48 4.70 -15.32
C ARG A 138 -24.00 5.87 -16.16
N GLY A 139 -24.82 6.91 -16.30
CA GLY A 139 -24.45 8.15 -16.99
C GLY A 139 -23.20 8.78 -16.37
N LEU A 140 -23.24 9.06 -15.06
CA LEU A 140 -22.12 9.66 -14.32
C LEU A 140 -20.87 8.78 -14.35
N ARG A 141 -21.02 7.47 -14.15
CA ARG A 141 -19.89 6.54 -14.28
C ARG A 141 -19.28 6.58 -15.69
N ASN A 142 -20.11 6.67 -16.74
CA ASN A 142 -19.65 6.71 -18.12
C ASN A 142 -18.97 8.04 -18.52
N GLU A 143 -19.02 9.07 -17.66
CA GLU A 143 -18.29 10.32 -17.83
C GLU A 143 -16.82 10.22 -17.38
N ILE A 144 -16.45 9.14 -16.68
CA ILE A 144 -15.05 8.90 -16.28
C ILE A 144 -14.19 8.74 -17.54
N ALA A 145 -13.20 9.62 -17.67
CA ALA A 145 -12.29 9.64 -18.80
C ALA A 145 -11.41 8.39 -18.83
N VAL A 146 -11.30 7.77 -20.00
CA VAL A 146 -10.42 6.62 -20.24
C VAL A 146 -9.36 7.00 -21.26
N GLU A 147 -8.11 7.07 -20.80
CA GLU A 147 -6.96 7.25 -21.69
C GLU A 147 -6.35 5.89 -22.06
N LYS A 148 -6.07 5.71 -23.35
CA LYS A 148 -5.47 4.48 -23.88
C LYS A 148 -4.01 4.73 -24.26
N TYR A 149 -3.11 3.92 -23.71
CA TYR A 149 -1.66 4.00 -23.97
C TYR A 149 -1.17 2.83 -24.84
N SER A 150 -1.83 2.58 -25.98
CA SER A 150 -1.53 1.42 -26.83
C SER A 150 -0.10 1.41 -27.38
N ASP A 151 0.50 2.58 -27.56
CA ASP A 151 1.87 2.82 -28.04
C ASP A 151 2.95 2.51 -26.99
N ARG A 152 2.58 2.45 -25.70
CA ARG A 152 3.50 2.22 -24.58
C ARG A 152 3.39 0.84 -23.94
N ARG A 153 2.42 0.01 -24.37
CA ARG A 153 2.18 -1.32 -23.80
C ARG A 153 3.44 -2.20 -23.91
N GLY A 154 3.83 -2.80 -22.79
CA GLY A 154 5.01 -3.67 -22.69
C GLY A 154 6.34 -2.94 -22.55
N ASN A 155 6.37 -1.61 -22.58
CA ASN A 155 7.57 -0.84 -22.27
C ASN A 155 7.67 -0.60 -20.76
N ALA A 156 8.89 -0.58 -20.25
CA ALA A 156 9.15 -0.24 -18.85
C ALA A 156 8.75 1.22 -18.57
N GLY A 157 7.97 1.42 -17.50
CA GLY A 157 7.46 2.72 -17.09
C GLY A 157 6.26 2.58 -16.14
N ALA A 158 5.74 3.72 -15.69
CA ALA A 158 4.47 3.80 -15.00
C ALA A 158 3.70 5.02 -15.51
N ARG A 159 2.36 4.97 -15.39
CA ARG A 159 1.53 6.17 -15.53
C ARG A 159 1.83 7.13 -14.39
N ALA A 160 1.70 8.43 -14.67
CA ALA A 160 1.86 9.45 -13.65
C ALA A 160 0.86 9.22 -12.50
N PRO A 161 1.26 9.54 -11.25
CA PRO A 161 0.35 9.60 -10.12
C PRO A 161 -0.91 10.37 -10.46
N MET A 162 -2.05 9.93 -9.92
CA MET A 162 -3.29 10.68 -10.08
C MET A 162 -3.18 11.98 -9.30
N GLU A 163 -3.51 13.11 -9.93
CA GLU A 163 -3.57 14.39 -9.26
C GLU A 163 -4.96 14.56 -8.61
N MET A 164 -5.03 14.52 -7.29
CA MET A 164 -6.22 14.88 -6.51
C MET A 164 -5.78 15.68 -5.29
N GLU A 165 -6.19 16.95 -5.19
CA GLU A 165 -5.73 17.92 -4.17
C GLU A 165 -5.87 17.45 -2.71
N ALA A 166 -6.69 16.43 -2.43
CA ALA A 166 -7.01 15.95 -1.07
C ALA A 166 -6.65 14.48 -0.80
N LEU A 167 -6.05 13.76 -1.75
CA LEU A 167 -5.66 12.36 -1.55
C LEU A 167 -4.15 12.25 -1.32
N PRO A 168 -3.68 11.96 -0.10
CA PRO A 168 -2.32 11.53 0.07
C PRO A 168 -2.14 10.16 -0.60
N LEU A 169 -1.21 10.10 -1.53
CA LEU A 169 -0.80 8.87 -2.17
C LEU A 169 0.22 8.16 -1.29
N SER A 170 0.31 6.84 -1.41
CA SER A 170 1.21 6.00 -0.62
C SER A 170 2.68 6.10 -1.07
N VAL A 171 3.17 7.32 -1.33
CA VAL A 171 4.54 7.61 -1.76
C VAL A 171 5.46 7.47 -0.55
N ALA A 172 6.57 6.75 -0.70
CA ALA A 172 7.59 6.68 0.33
C ALA A 172 8.30 8.03 0.47
N PRO A 173 8.76 8.42 1.67
CA PRO A 173 9.61 9.60 1.82
C PRO A 173 10.84 9.54 0.91
N ASP A 174 11.31 10.72 0.51
CA ASP A 174 12.54 10.85 -0.24
C ASP A 174 13.69 10.16 0.50
N ALA A 175 14.59 9.52 -0.25
CA ALA A 175 15.70 8.77 0.34
C ALA A 175 16.53 9.63 1.31
N THR A 176 16.70 10.91 1.01
CA THR A 176 17.47 11.87 1.82
C THR A 176 16.72 12.39 3.04
N GLU A 177 15.42 12.15 3.12
CA GLU A 177 14.57 12.55 4.25
C GLU A 177 14.40 11.42 5.28
N LEU A 178 14.78 10.18 4.91
CA LEU A 178 14.77 9.08 5.87
C LEU A 178 15.70 9.38 7.05
N PRO A 179 15.24 9.20 8.30
CA PRO A 179 16.03 9.49 9.48
C PRO A 179 17.36 8.73 9.53
N GLY A 180 18.42 9.46 9.89
CA GLY A 180 19.76 8.92 10.11
C GLY A 180 20.62 8.85 8.87
N ARG A 181 21.40 7.79 8.76
CA ARG A 181 22.42 7.58 7.72
C ARG A 181 21.92 6.56 6.69
N ILE A 182 21.96 6.93 5.42
CA ILE A 182 21.65 6.01 4.32
C ILE A 182 22.78 5.00 4.18
N LEU A 183 22.43 3.71 4.26
CA LEU A 183 23.35 2.59 4.10
C LEU A 183 23.52 2.21 2.64
N GLY A 184 22.49 2.42 1.82
CA GLY A 184 22.57 2.15 0.40
C GLY A 184 21.23 2.01 -0.29
N THR A 185 21.32 1.75 -1.59
CA THR A 185 20.18 1.46 -2.45
C THR A 185 20.49 0.22 -3.27
N ALA A 186 19.53 -0.68 -3.38
CA ALA A 186 19.60 -1.87 -4.21
C ALA A 186 18.29 -2.09 -4.96
N THR A 187 18.30 -2.99 -5.93
CA THR A 187 17.10 -3.37 -6.68
C THR A 187 16.85 -4.87 -6.60
N SER A 188 15.58 -5.25 -6.60
CA SER A 188 15.15 -6.65 -6.66
C SER A 188 13.73 -6.75 -7.22
N GLY A 189 13.52 -7.61 -8.22
CA GLY A 189 12.23 -7.78 -8.91
C GLY A 189 11.59 -6.47 -9.36
N ASP A 190 12.38 -5.59 -9.97
CA ASP A 190 12.04 -4.22 -10.42
C ASP A 190 11.71 -3.20 -9.31
N ALA A 191 11.69 -3.61 -8.04
CA ALA A 191 11.56 -2.68 -6.93
C ALA A 191 12.91 -2.07 -6.55
N VAL A 192 12.87 -0.86 -5.98
CA VAL A 192 14.00 -0.19 -5.36
C VAL A 192 13.90 -0.35 -3.85
N PHE A 193 15.00 -0.74 -3.20
CA PHE A 193 15.11 -0.88 -1.76
C PHE A 193 16.13 0.13 -1.26
N ILE A 194 15.68 0.99 -0.34
CA ILE A 194 16.55 1.95 0.34
C ILE A 194 16.68 1.50 1.78
N ALA A 195 17.92 1.40 2.28
CA ALA A 195 18.18 1.10 3.68
C ALA A 195 18.83 2.30 4.37
N ALA A 196 18.36 2.59 5.59
CA ALA A 196 18.86 3.65 6.44
C ALA A 196 19.03 3.11 7.87
N VAL A 197 19.94 3.72 8.62
CA VAL A 197 20.11 3.44 10.05
C VAL A 197 20.04 4.74 10.84
N SER A 198 19.24 4.74 11.91
CA SER A 198 19.08 5.89 12.81
C SER A 198 19.34 5.47 14.25
N ASP A 199 19.69 6.44 15.09
CA ASP A 199 19.83 6.18 16.53
C ASP A 199 18.46 5.91 17.17
N SER A 200 18.43 5.02 18.15
CA SER A 200 17.26 4.63 18.93
C SER A 200 17.65 4.55 20.42
N PRO A 201 16.73 4.70 21.38
CA PRO A 201 17.07 4.61 22.81
C PRO A 201 17.83 3.33 23.19
N ASP A 202 17.58 2.22 22.50
CA ASP A 202 18.16 0.90 22.76
C ASP A 202 19.18 0.45 21.70
N GLY A 203 19.82 1.39 20.99
CA GLY A 203 20.84 1.08 19.99
C GLY A 203 20.60 1.81 18.67
N GLN A 204 20.55 1.08 17.57
CA GLN A 204 20.21 1.61 16.26
C GLN A 204 18.93 1.00 15.71
N TYR A 205 18.24 1.72 14.84
CA TYR A 205 17.07 1.23 14.12
C TYR A 205 17.37 1.16 12.63
N LEU A 206 17.35 -0.06 12.09
CA LEU A 206 17.46 -0.33 10.66
C LEU A 206 16.10 -0.14 10.02
N THR A 207 16.02 0.74 9.02
CA THR A 207 14.85 0.98 8.17
C THR A 207 15.14 0.46 6.77
N VAL A 208 14.19 -0.28 6.20
CA VAL A 208 14.19 -0.72 4.80
C VAL A 208 12.88 -0.25 4.16
N SER A 209 13.00 0.54 3.10
CA SER A 209 11.90 1.17 2.39
C SER A 209 11.85 0.66 0.94
N PRO A 210 11.15 -0.46 0.69
CA PRO A 210 10.90 -0.96 -0.66
C PRO A 210 9.84 -0.12 -1.36
N ARG A 211 10.14 0.32 -2.58
CA ARG A 211 9.28 1.23 -3.36
C ARG A 211 9.25 0.86 -4.84
N THR A 212 8.17 1.25 -5.51
CA THR A 212 8.08 1.17 -6.97
C THR A 212 9.14 2.07 -7.62
N PRO A 213 9.71 1.70 -8.78
CA PRO A 213 10.86 2.40 -9.35
C PRO A 213 10.55 3.75 -10.01
N TYR A 214 9.27 4.05 -10.30
CA TYR A 214 8.88 5.24 -11.05
C TYR A 214 8.12 6.27 -10.21
N ASN A 215 7.15 5.81 -9.41
CA ASN A 215 6.27 6.69 -8.62
C ASN A 215 6.58 6.61 -7.12
N GLU A 216 7.61 5.84 -6.74
CA GLU A 216 8.08 5.69 -5.37
C GLU A 216 7.02 5.25 -4.35
N TYR A 217 5.92 4.65 -4.81
CA TYR A 217 4.94 4.07 -3.91
C TYR A 217 5.53 2.95 -3.08
N VAL A 218 5.17 2.90 -1.80
CA VAL A 218 5.54 1.84 -0.88
C VAL A 218 5.07 0.47 -1.39
N LEU A 219 5.82 -0.57 -1.05
CA LEU A 219 5.47 -1.97 -1.33
C LEU A 219 5.11 -2.70 -0.02
N PRO A 220 3.82 -2.76 0.34
CA PRO A 220 3.39 -3.33 1.61
C PRO A 220 3.18 -4.84 1.54
N LEU A 221 2.93 -5.43 2.72
CA LEU A 221 2.65 -6.86 2.90
C LEU A 221 3.73 -7.79 2.32
N MET A 222 5.01 -7.40 2.43
CA MET A 222 6.15 -8.28 2.17
C MET A 222 6.53 -9.04 3.44
N SER A 223 7.34 -10.08 3.29
CA SER A 223 8.11 -10.64 4.40
C SER A 223 9.58 -10.46 4.09
N LEU A 224 10.29 -9.73 4.94
CA LEU A 224 11.69 -9.40 4.76
C LEU A 224 12.51 -9.88 5.96
N SER A 225 13.74 -10.29 5.69
CA SER A 225 14.77 -10.53 6.69
C SER A 225 16.07 -9.87 6.26
N ALA A 226 16.95 -9.60 7.23
CA ALA A 226 18.26 -9.03 6.98
C ALA A 226 19.35 -9.74 7.78
N SER A 227 20.55 -9.73 7.22
CA SER A 227 21.78 -10.06 7.95
C SER A 227 22.84 -9.00 7.70
N VAL A 228 23.65 -8.73 8.73
CA VAL A 228 24.78 -7.80 8.67
C VAL A 228 26.04 -8.59 8.96
N THR A 229 27.03 -8.47 8.07
CA THR A 229 28.32 -9.15 8.19
C THR A 229 29.44 -8.13 8.35
N ARG A 230 30.24 -8.28 9.40
CA ARG A 230 31.43 -7.48 9.70
C ARG A 230 32.67 -8.36 9.67
N ASN A 231 33.65 -8.03 8.84
CA ASN A 231 34.91 -8.77 8.73
C ASN A 231 34.70 -10.30 8.58
N GLY A 232 33.69 -10.71 7.81
CA GLY A 232 33.33 -12.11 7.57
C GLY A 232 32.57 -12.81 8.69
N SER A 233 32.18 -12.12 9.76
CA SER A 233 31.34 -12.64 10.84
C SER A 233 29.97 -11.97 10.86
N THR A 234 28.90 -12.73 11.00
CA THR A 234 27.54 -12.20 11.15
C THR A 234 27.39 -11.52 12.51
N VAL A 235 27.03 -10.23 12.51
CA VAL A 235 26.81 -9.42 13.72
C VAL A 235 25.33 -9.15 13.98
N PHE A 236 24.48 -9.31 12.96
CA PHE A 236 23.04 -9.26 13.08
C PHE A 236 22.41 -10.23 12.08
N GLU A 237 21.33 -10.91 12.49
CA GLU A 237 20.47 -11.69 11.60
C GLU A 237 19.07 -11.74 12.20
N GLY A 238 18.05 -11.38 11.42
CA GLY A 238 16.67 -11.36 11.92
C GLY A 238 15.64 -10.93 10.89
N ALA A 239 14.37 -11.03 11.29
CA ALA A 239 13.24 -10.52 10.52
C ALA A 239 13.16 -8.99 10.58
N LEU A 240 12.58 -8.40 9.54
CA LEU A 240 12.22 -6.99 9.47
C LEU A 240 10.69 -6.89 9.50
N PRO A 241 10.06 -6.75 10.68
CA PRO A 241 8.63 -6.53 10.77
C PRO A 241 8.22 -5.23 10.09
N VAL A 242 6.94 -5.16 9.70
CA VAL A 242 6.34 -3.94 9.15
C VAL A 242 6.18 -2.92 10.27
N ALA A 243 6.49 -1.67 9.97
CA ALA A 243 6.25 -0.53 10.84
C ALA A 243 5.70 0.68 10.07
N ILE A 244 4.99 1.54 10.79
CA ILE A 244 4.62 2.88 10.34
C ILE A 244 5.15 3.95 11.31
N ASP A 245 5.56 5.06 10.74
CA ASP A 245 6.17 6.19 11.44
C ASP A 245 5.95 7.45 10.60
N PRO A 246 5.66 8.63 11.18
CA PRO A 246 5.49 9.86 10.41
C PRO A 246 6.69 10.24 9.55
N GLU A 247 7.92 9.98 10.01
CA GLU A 247 9.15 10.37 9.31
C GLU A 247 9.60 9.33 8.28
N ARG A 248 9.34 8.03 8.53
CA ARG A 248 9.74 6.91 7.65
C ARG A 248 8.62 6.42 6.73
N GLY A 249 7.37 6.78 7.00
CA GLY A 249 6.19 6.22 6.36
C GLY A 249 6.03 4.72 6.64
N TYR A 250 5.39 4.00 5.72
CA TYR A 250 5.34 2.53 5.74
C TYR A 250 6.72 1.96 5.38
N HIS A 251 7.29 1.15 6.27
CA HIS A 251 8.61 0.56 6.10
C HIS A 251 8.72 -0.80 6.79
N TYR A 252 9.88 -1.44 6.64
CA TYR A 252 10.24 -2.65 7.34
C TYR A 252 11.47 -2.35 8.18
N GLY A 253 11.47 -2.70 9.46
CA GLY A 253 12.57 -2.28 10.30
C GLY A 253 12.67 -2.99 11.62
N THR A 254 13.85 -2.89 12.23
CA THR A 254 14.13 -3.54 13.50
C THR A 254 15.28 -2.86 14.22
N ARG A 255 15.36 -3.08 15.54
CA ARG A 255 16.46 -2.61 16.37
C ARG A 255 17.68 -3.51 16.18
N THR A 256 18.87 -2.91 16.18
CA THR A 256 20.16 -3.59 16.06
C THR A 256 21.17 -3.00 17.05
N ASP A 257 22.17 -3.78 17.43
CA ASP A 257 23.26 -3.34 18.30
C ASP A 257 24.23 -2.34 17.62
N GLY A 258 24.09 -2.16 16.30
CA GLY A 258 24.82 -1.17 15.51
C GLY A 258 25.33 -1.68 14.16
N ILE A 259 25.18 -0.86 13.13
CA ILE A 259 25.71 -1.07 11.78
C ILE A 259 26.82 -0.04 11.51
N GLU A 260 28.03 -0.55 11.34
CA GLU A 260 29.24 0.25 11.09
C GLU A 260 29.47 0.46 9.59
N SER A 261 30.24 1.49 9.24
CA SER A 261 30.65 1.66 7.84
C SER A 261 31.59 0.53 7.41
N GLY A 262 31.36 -0.01 6.21
CA GLY A 262 32.03 -1.17 5.67
C GLY A 262 31.35 -2.51 6.00
N ASP A 263 30.31 -2.51 6.83
CA ASP A 263 29.49 -3.72 7.05
C ASP A 263 28.72 -4.09 5.79
N GLU A 264 28.58 -5.38 5.52
CA GLU A 264 27.76 -5.89 4.42
C GLU A 264 26.34 -6.15 4.94
N LEU A 265 25.36 -5.39 4.45
CA LEU A 265 23.94 -5.60 4.71
C LEU A 265 23.33 -6.43 3.57
N ARG A 266 22.84 -7.62 3.90
CA ARG A 266 22.05 -8.46 3.00
C ARG A 266 20.59 -8.37 3.40
N ILE A 267 19.71 -8.10 2.42
CA ILE A 267 18.25 -8.13 2.59
C ILE A 267 17.71 -9.29 1.76
N THR A 268 16.89 -10.13 2.38
CA THR A 268 16.22 -11.27 1.75
C THR A 268 14.72 -10.99 1.68
N VAL A 269 14.12 -11.26 0.51
CA VAL A 269 12.68 -11.22 0.33
C VAL A 269 12.13 -12.63 0.52
N ASP A 270 11.62 -12.90 1.72
CA ASP A 270 11.02 -14.18 2.08
C ASP A 270 9.66 -14.37 1.40
N ALA A 271 8.89 -13.29 1.28
CA ALA A 271 7.68 -13.21 0.46
C ALA A 271 7.57 -11.85 -0.26
N PRO A 272 7.19 -11.83 -1.54
CA PRO A 272 7.00 -10.58 -2.29
C PRO A 272 5.77 -9.81 -1.77
N PRO A 273 5.51 -8.58 -2.22
CA PRO A 273 4.35 -7.79 -1.77
C PRO A 273 3.03 -8.54 -2.03
N GLN A 274 2.34 -8.93 -0.95
CA GLN A 274 1.08 -9.69 -0.98
C GLN A 274 -0.15 -8.79 -1.23
N VAL A 275 -0.01 -7.81 -2.12
CA VAL A 275 -1.12 -6.97 -2.60
C VAL A 275 -1.59 -7.43 -3.97
N ALA A 276 -2.85 -7.20 -4.31
CA ALA A 276 -3.34 -7.38 -5.67
C ALA A 276 -2.67 -6.37 -6.62
N ARG A 277 -2.56 -6.73 -7.90
CA ARG A 277 -1.99 -5.87 -8.95
C ARG A 277 -3.11 -5.40 -9.87
N HIS A 278 -3.16 -4.11 -10.14
CA HIS A 278 -3.93 -3.59 -11.28
C HIS A 278 -3.22 -3.86 -12.60
N GLU A 279 -3.93 -3.68 -13.71
CA GLU A 279 -3.36 -3.76 -15.06
C GLU A 279 -2.14 -2.83 -15.19
N GLY A 280 -1.07 -3.36 -15.77
CA GLY A 280 0.24 -2.71 -15.87
C GLY A 280 1.23 -3.13 -14.78
N TYR A 281 0.80 -3.85 -13.74
CA TYR A 281 1.66 -4.46 -12.72
C TYR A 281 1.47 -5.98 -12.58
N GLU A 282 0.77 -6.63 -13.48
CA GLU A 282 0.40 -8.06 -13.42
C GLU A 282 1.60 -9.01 -13.33
N THR A 283 2.80 -8.58 -13.74
CA THR A 283 4.05 -9.36 -13.64
C THR A 283 5.09 -8.75 -12.69
N ALA A 284 4.77 -7.64 -12.03
CA ALA A 284 5.73 -6.87 -11.25
C ALA A 284 5.86 -7.38 -9.80
N PHE A 285 7.08 -7.30 -9.26
CA PHE A 285 7.39 -7.55 -7.85
C PHE A 285 6.98 -8.97 -7.39
N LEU A 286 7.47 -10.00 -8.09
CA LEU A 286 7.16 -11.42 -7.81
C LEU A 286 8.40 -12.22 -7.46
N ASP A 287 9.34 -12.28 -8.39
CA ASP A 287 10.64 -12.91 -8.19
C ASP A 287 11.65 -11.85 -7.76
N MET A 288 11.99 -11.89 -6.48
CA MET A 288 12.77 -10.86 -5.81
C MET A 288 13.98 -11.52 -5.14
N PRO A 289 15.09 -11.76 -5.87
CA PRO A 289 16.28 -12.37 -5.28
C PRO A 289 16.84 -11.49 -4.15
N PRO A 290 17.56 -12.06 -3.17
CA PRO A 290 18.20 -11.29 -2.12
C PRO A 290 19.19 -10.29 -2.70
N MET A 291 19.33 -9.16 -2.03
CA MET A 291 20.20 -8.07 -2.43
C MET A 291 21.22 -7.77 -1.33
N VAL A 292 22.33 -7.15 -1.73
CA VAL A 292 23.42 -6.81 -0.83
C VAL A 292 23.81 -5.35 -1.06
N MET A 293 24.10 -4.65 0.02
CA MET A 293 24.64 -3.29 0.02
C MET A 293 25.74 -3.17 1.08
N THR A 294 26.61 -2.18 0.91
CA THR A 294 27.71 -1.90 1.83
C THR A 294 27.43 -0.61 2.58
N ALA A 295 27.38 -0.72 3.91
CA ALA A 295 27.14 0.39 4.83
C ALA A 295 28.28 1.43 4.86
#